data_AF-I3EIG7-F1
#
_entry.id   AF-I3EIG7-F1
#
_cell.length_a   1.000
_cell.length_b   1.000
_cell.length_c   1.000
_cell.angle_alpha   90.00
_cell.angle_beta   90.00
_cell.angle_gamma   90.00
#
_symmetry.space_group_name_H-M   'P 1'
#
loop_
_entity.id
_entity.type
_entity.pdbx_description
1 polymer ?
#
loop_
_entity_poly.entity_id
_entity_poly.type
_entity_poly.pdbx_seq_one_letter_code
_entity_poly.pdbx_strand_id
1 'polypeptide(L)'
;MFDNRPSNNVFDVNVFDDNMFDDNMFDDNMFDVNVLNNMFNLNKYKYNTITTEIIKLKEDGTIFNEIPSELLHLSYNMLYICAIANYSNSDKSKVSYKVIKHTKTIIEIIIEAAEEIENKELFYRMISNNHIITMQSYMIKHAGKKLVSDEGSKKSTMKLMELTEDKKYSNLQRALDIISQDITIMSKEDEDIMKTFNSINKYNEINDFLINSVYDSIYNDNNGIKSYDIFNIYWQMYTMCLSRYIDTEFEITLIRRYLNQLYTADKIAVQKSIKHSKVLKTVSTYGVSTDTITNKVVNNYLNALKSNIDGVIYKKMDKNNR
;
A
#
# COMPACT_ATOMS: atom_id res chain seq x y z
N MET A 1 -30.42 11.12 -48.70
CA MET A 1 -29.24 10.38 -49.21
C MET A 1 -28.05 10.80 -48.36
N PHE A 2 -27.28 9.81 -47.92
CA PHE A 2 -26.35 9.81 -46.78
C PHE A 2 -24.98 10.51 -47.00
N ASP A 3 -24.31 10.75 -45.86
CA ASP A 3 -22.85 10.79 -45.61
C ASP A 3 -22.04 12.06 -46.02
N ASN A 4 -21.03 12.55 -45.27
CA ASN A 4 -20.21 11.93 -44.22
C ASN A 4 -19.37 12.97 -43.40
N ARG A 5 -19.27 12.75 -42.07
CA ARG A 5 -18.21 13.12 -41.07
C ARG A 5 -17.96 14.58 -40.63
N PRO A 6 -17.85 14.81 -39.30
CA PRO A 6 -17.00 15.85 -38.72
C PRO A 6 -15.61 15.26 -38.38
N SER A 7 -14.54 15.90 -38.85
CA SER A 7 -13.17 15.66 -38.38
C SER A 7 -12.49 17.00 -38.16
N ASN A 8 -12.20 17.34 -36.89
CA ASN A 8 -10.82 17.51 -36.45
C ASN A 8 -10.76 17.88 -34.97
N ASN A 9 -10.03 17.02 -34.24
CA ASN A 9 -9.39 17.29 -32.97
C ASN A 9 -8.55 18.56 -33.05
N VAL A 10 -8.80 19.50 -32.15
CA VAL A 10 -7.77 20.44 -31.65
C VAL A 10 -8.10 20.68 -30.17
N PHE A 11 -7.66 19.77 -29.29
CA PHE A 11 -7.41 20.17 -27.91
C PHE A 11 -5.93 20.55 -27.85
N ASP A 12 -5.74 21.84 -27.61
CA ASP A 12 -4.47 22.55 -27.52
C ASP A 12 -3.62 21.98 -26.38
N VAL A 13 -2.33 21.73 -26.65
CA VAL A 13 -1.39 20.98 -25.80
C VAL A 13 -0.80 21.84 -24.66
N ASN A 14 -1.38 23.01 -24.35
CA ASN A 14 -0.71 24.02 -23.53
C ASN A 14 -1.51 24.53 -22.31
N VAL A 15 -2.33 23.70 -21.64
CA VAL A 15 -3.15 24.16 -20.48
C VAL A 15 -2.62 23.71 -19.10
N PHE A 16 -1.41 23.18 -18.99
CA PHE A 16 -0.82 22.89 -17.67
C PHE A 16 0.52 23.60 -17.52
N ASP A 17 0.44 24.73 -16.80
CA ASP A 17 1.57 25.54 -16.36
C ASP A 17 2.41 24.73 -15.37
N ASP A 18 3.73 24.69 -15.59
CA ASP A 18 4.73 23.97 -14.78
C ASP A 18 4.80 24.48 -13.31
N ASN A 19 4.01 25.51 -12.95
CA ASN A 19 3.95 26.13 -11.63
C ASN A 19 2.67 25.80 -10.82
N MET A 20 1.83 24.84 -11.24
CA MET A 20 0.61 24.49 -10.49
C MET A 20 0.83 23.60 -9.25
N PHE A 21 2.05 23.13 -9.00
CA PHE A 21 2.39 22.37 -7.81
C PHE A 21 3.51 23.08 -7.06
N ASP A 22 3.11 23.92 -6.11
CA ASP A 22 4.02 24.55 -5.15
C ASP A 22 4.64 23.44 -4.28
N ASP A 23 5.97 23.40 -4.19
CA ASP A 23 6.76 22.45 -3.37
C ASP A 23 6.36 22.45 -1.88
N ASN A 24 5.53 23.41 -1.47
CA ASN A 24 4.97 23.58 -0.13
C ASN A 24 3.57 22.95 0.08
N MET A 25 2.98 22.27 -0.93
CA MET A 25 1.67 21.60 -0.75
C MET A 25 1.74 20.30 0.08
N PHE A 26 2.93 19.78 0.35
CA PHE A 26 3.17 18.67 1.26
C PHE A 26 3.69 19.17 2.60
N ASP A 27 2.97 20.14 3.18
CA ASP A 27 3.31 20.73 4.47
C ASP A 27 3.31 19.64 5.57
N ASP A 28 4.28 19.72 6.49
CA ASP A 28 4.70 18.72 7.49
C ASP A 28 3.60 18.31 8.52
N ASN A 29 2.35 18.68 8.28
CA ASN A 29 1.16 18.48 9.11
C ASN A 29 -0.01 17.76 8.40
N MET A 30 0.12 17.30 7.15
CA MET A 30 -1.05 16.91 6.34
C MET A 30 -1.78 15.61 6.76
N PHE A 31 -1.23 14.81 7.68
CA PHE A 31 -2.00 13.76 8.35
C PHE A 31 -1.64 13.70 9.82
N ASP A 32 -2.38 14.47 10.60
CA ASP A 32 -2.28 14.44 12.05
C ASP A 32 -2.46 12.99 12.52
N VAL A 33 -1.40 12.42 13.08
CA VAL A 33 -1.38 11.11 13.77
C VAL A 33 -2.55 11.02 14.77
N ASN A 34 -3.11 12.16 15.20
CA ASN A 34 -4.34 12.26 15.96
C ASN A 34 -5.60 11.75 15.24
N VAL A 35 -5.76 11.86 13.91
CA VAL A 35 -6.92 11.28 13.19
C VAL A 35 -6.85 9.76 13.21
N LEU A 36 -5.66 9.19 12.95
CA LEU A 36 -5.39 7.75 13.10
C LEU A 36 -5.62 7.30 14.55
N ASN A 37 -5.04 7.99 15.53
CA ASN A 37 -5.24 7.68 16.96
C ASN A 37 -6.71 7.81 17.40
N ASN A 38 -7.45 8.79 16.89
CA ASN A 38 -8.87 8.99 17.19
C ASN A 38 -9.75 7.92 16.53
N MET A 39 -9.39 7.43 15.34
CA MET A 39 -10.04 6.25 14.73
C MET A 39 -9.79 4.98 15.57
N PHE A 40 -8.58 4.78 16.09
CA PHE A 40 -8.23 3.60 16.91
C PHE A 40 -8.85 3.60 18.30
N ASN A 41 -9.16 4.78 18.87
CA ASN A 41 -9.86 4.89 20.15
C ASN A 41 -11.38 4.58 20.08
N LEU A 42 -11.92 4.29 18.89
CA LEU A 42 -13.35 4.05 18.68
C LEU A 42 -13.72 2.55 18.81
N ASN A 43 -14.03 2.15 20.03
CA ASN A 43 -14.95 1.05 20.39
C ASN A 43 -14.52 -0.36 19.92
N LYS A 44 -13.73 -1.07 20.74
CA LYS A 44 -13.32 -2.49 20.57
C LYS A 44 -14.45 -3.42 20.08
N TYR A 45 -15.69 -3.17 20.51
CA TYR A 45 -16.85 -3.95 20.08
C TYR A 45 -17.12 -3.83 18.57
N LYS A 46 -16.98 -2.62 18.01
CA LYS A 46 -17.16 -2.33 16.58
C LYS A 46 -16.16 -3.10 15.71
N TYR A 47 -14.90 -3.10 16.10
CA TYR A 47 -13.83 -3.83 15.40
C TYR A 47 -14.07 -5.34 15.36
N ASN A 48 -14.48 -5.93 16.50
CA ASN A 48 -14.77 -7.36 16.58
C ASN A 48 -15.97 -7.77 15.71
N THR A 49 -17.04 -6.96 15.69
CA THR A 49 -18.22 -7.24 14.85
C THR A 49 -17.86 -7.22 13.36
N ILE A 50 -17.21 -6.15 12.90
CA ILE A 50 -16.77 -6.03 11.50
C ILE A 50 -15.85 -7.19 11.13
N THR A 51 -14.89 -7.52 11.99
CA THR A 51 -13.93 -8.59 11.73
C THR A 51 -14.61 -9.95 11.60
N THR A 52 -15.56 -10.25 12.49
CA THR A 52 -16.31 -11.51 12.47
C THR A 52 -17.14 -11.64 11.19
N GLU A 53 -17.74 -10.55 10.73
CA GLU A 53 -18.57 -10.57 9.53
C GLU A 53 -17.78 -10.72 8.24
N ILE A 54 -16.64 -10.01 8.13
CA ILE A 54 -15.76 -10.16 6.96
C ILE A 54 -15.21 -11.59 6.88
N ILE A 55 -14.89 -12.23 8.01
CA ILE A 55 -14.47 -13.65 8.03
C ILE A 55 -15.57 -14.55 7.46
N LYS A 56 -16.83 -14.37 7.89
CA LYS A 56 -17.96 -15.14 7.34
C LYS A 56 -18.13 -14.93 5.83
N LEU A 57 -18.09 -13.68 5.38
CA LEU A 57 -18.17 -13.35 3.95
C LEU A 57 -17.04 -13.96 3.13
N LYS A 58 -15.84 -14.05 3.72
CA LYS A 58 -14.69 -14.72 3.11
C LYS A 58 -14.88 -16.23 3.02
N GLU A 59 -15.33 -16.87 4.10
CA GLU A 59 -15.62 -18.32 4.14
C GLU A 59 -16.73 -18.72 3.18
N ASP A 60 -17.76 -17.88 3.06
CA ASP A 60 -18.87 -18.10 2.12
C ASP A 60 -18.43 -17.99 0.65
N GLY A 61 -17.31 -17.32 0.36
CA GLY A 61 -16.75 -17.17 -1.00
C GLY A 61 -17.64 -16.38 -1.97
N THR A 62 -18.69 -15.73 -1.48
CA THR A 62 -19.72 -15.08 -2.30
C THR A 62 -19.36 -13.66 -2.75
N ILE A 63 -18.29 -13.09 -2.21
CA ILE A 63 -17.81 -11.74 -2.56
C ILE A 63 -16.43 -11.83 -3.20
N PHE A 64 -16.14 -10.94 -4.15
CA PHE A 64 -14.88 -10.88 -4.91
C PHE A 64 -14.57 -12.11 -5.79
N ASN A 65 -15.59 -12.89 -6.15
CA ASN A 65 -15.49 -14.07 -7.03
C ASN A 65 -15.08 -13.77 -8.49
N GLU A 66 -15.22 -12.52 -8.94
CA GLU A 66 -14.90 -12.08 -10.30
C GLU A 66 -13.58 -11.26 -10.37
N ILE A 67 -12.88 -11.10 -9.25
CA ILE A 67 -11.64 -10.32 -9.17
C ILE A 67 -10.44 -11.23 -9.48
N PRO A 68 -9.40 -10.73 -10.19
CA PRO A 68 -8.14 -11.45 -10.38
C PRO A 68 -7.60 -12.02 -9.08
N SER A 69 -7.16 -13.28 -9.10
CA SER A 69 -6.75 -14.01 -7.89
C SER A 69 -5.62 -13.30 -7.14
N GLU A 70 -4.74 -12.62 -7.86
CA GLU A 70 -3.64 -11.82 -7.36
C GLU A 70 -4.14 -10.69 -6.45
N LEU A 71 -5.30 -10.11 -6.73
CA LEU A 71 -5.89 -8.98 -5.98
C LEU A 71 -6.83 -9.43 -4.85
N LEU A 72 -7.10 -10.73 -4.70
CA LEU A 72 -8.13 -11.22 -3.78
C LEU A 72 -7.83 -10.84 -2.32
N HIS A 73 -6.61 -11.10 -1.85
CA HIS A 73 -6.24 -10.79 -0.47
C HIS A 73 -6.18 -9.29 -0.20
N LEU A 74 -5.69 -8.51 -1.17
CA LEU A 74 -5.72 -7.05 -1.10
C LEU A 74 -7.15 -6.53 -0.99
N SER A 75 -8.08 -7.10 -1.77
CA SER A 75 -9.51 -6.74 -1.75
C SER A 75 -10.11 -6.94 -0.35
N TYR A 76 -9.81 -8.07 0.30
CA TYR A 76 -10.23 -8.29 1.69
C TYR A 76 -9.57 -7.31 2.66
N ASN A 77 -8.27 -7.03 2.53
CA ASN A 77 -7.58 -6.07 3.40
C ASN A 77 -8.16 -4.66 3.26
N MET A 78 -8.52 -4.22 2.05
CA MET A 78 -9.24 -2.97 1.82
C MET A 78 -10.65 -3.00 2.40
N LEU A 79 -11.36 -4.12 2.31
CA LEU A 79 -12.71 -4.26 2.87
C LEU A 79 -12.73 -3.93 4.38
N TYR A 80 -11.72 -4.35 5.14
CA TYR A 80 -11.58 -3.98 6.55
C TYR A 80 -11.48 -2.46 6.76
N ILE A 81 -10.69 -1.78 5.93
CA ILE A 81 -10.46 -0.33 6.02
C ILE A 81 -11.73 0.43 5.64
N CYS A 82 -12.31 0.09 4.47
CA CYS A 82 -13.58 0.64 3.99
C CYS A 82 -14.69 0.47 5.02
N ALA A 83 -14.78 -0.71 5.65
CA ALA A 83 -15.79 -1.01 6.66
C ALA A 83 -15.64 -0.13 7.88
N ILE A 84 -14.43 0.25 8.30
CA ILE A 84 -14.21 1.13 9.45
C ILE A 84 -14.47 2.58 9.11
N ALA A 85 -13.97 3.05 7.96
CA ALA A 85 -14.05 4.44 7.52
C ALA A 85 -15.49 4.86 7.17
N ASN A 86 -16.22 3.99 6.48
CA ASN A 86 -17.59 4.24 6.02
C ASN A 86 -18.68 3.68 6.95
N TYR A 87 -18.31 3.23 8.15
CA TYR A 87 -19.27 2.77 9.15
C TYR A 87 -20.06 3.95 9.74
N SER A 88 -21.38 3.98 9.52
CA SER A 88 -22.27 4.87 10.27
C SER A 88 -22.65 4.26 11.62
N ASN A 89 -22.55 5.03 12.71
CA ASN A 89 -23.04 4.64 14.04
C ASN A 89 -24.57 4.37 14.08
N SER A 90 -25.32 4.80 13.05
CA SER A 90 -26.76 4.56 12.92
C SER A 90 -27.10 3.18 12.37
N ASP A 91 -26.18 2.50 11.68
CA ASP A 91 -26.39 1.20 11.03
C ASP A 91 -25.63 0.12 11.82
N LYS A 92 -26.13 -0.16 13.02
CA LYS A 92 -25.53 -1.13 13.94
C LYS A 92 -25.86 -2.54 13.45
N SER A 93 -24.96 -3.18 12.70
CA SER A 93 -24.65 -4.64 12.79
C SER A 93 -24.03 -5.26 11.54
N LYS A 94 -23.91 -4.55 10.40
CA LYS A 94 -23.50 -5.19 9.14
C LYS A 94 -22.48 -4.41 8.31
N VAL A 95 -21.49 -5.11 7.76
CA VAL A 95 -20.73 -4.73 6.57
C VAL A 95 -21.75 -4.65 5.44
N SER A 96 -22.28 -3.44 5.27
CA SER A 96 -23.37 -3.24 4.32
C SER A 96 -22.91 -3.53 2.89
N TYR A 97 -23.85 -3.88 2.03
CA TYR A 97 -23.63 -3.97 0.58
C TYR A 97 -22.93 -2.73 0.01
N LYS A 98 -23.12 -1.55 0.61
CA LYS A 98 -22.43 -0.31 0.22
C LYS A 98 -20.91 -0.40 0.43
N VAL A 99 -20.45 -0.99 1.53
CA VAL A 99 -19.01 -1.14 1.83
C VAL A 99 -18.36 -2.13 0.87
N ILE A 100 -19.05 -3.25 0.58
CA ILE A 100 -18.59 -4.23 -0.39
C ILE A 100 -18.52 -3.60 -1.78
N LYS A 101 -19.58 -2.87 -2.20
CA LYS A 101 -19.62 -2.15 -3.48
C LYS A 101 -18.51 -1.11 -3.57
N HIS A 102 -18.27 -0.31 -2.53
CA HIS A 102 -17.18 0.66 -2.48
C HIS A 102 -15.82 0.00 -2.70
N THR A 103 -15.57 -1.12 -2.03
CA THR A 103 -14.32 -1.87 -2.20
C THR A 103 -14.19 -2.46 -3.59
N LYS A 104 -15.28 -2.95 -4.20
CA LYS A 104 -15.29 -3.39 -5.60
C LYS A 104 -14.95 -2.26 -6.56
N THR A 105 -15.53 -1.07 -6.37
CA THR A 105 -15.22 0.11 -7.19
C THR A 105 -13.74 0.48 -7.15
N ILE A 106 -13.09 0.39 -5.99
CA ILE A 106 -11.62 0.61 -5.89
C ILE A 106 -10.86 -0.42 -6.73
N ILE A 107 -11.27 -1.69 -6.69
CA ILE A 107 -10.62 -2.75 -7.48
C ILE A 107 -10.88 -2.55 -8.98
N GLU A 108 -12.09 -2.18 -9.37
CA GLU A 108 -12.45 -1.88 -10.76
C GLU A 108 -11.57 -0.74 -11.31
N ILE A 109 -11.34 0.33 -10.53
CA ILE A 109 -10.41 1.41 -10.87
C ILE A 109 -8.99 0.88 -11.11
N ILE A 110 -8.50 -0.04 -10.27
CA ILE A 110 -7.16 -0.63 -10.43
C ILE A 110 -7.07 -1.50 -11.69
N ILE A 111 -8.11 -2.28 -11.97
CA ILE A 111 -8.19 -3.11 -13.17
C ILE A 111 -8.24 -2.23 -14.42
N GLU A 112 -9.04 -1.17 -14.40
CA GLU A 112 -9.21 -0.25 -15.53
C GLU A 112 -7.95 0.60 -15.77
N ALA A 113 -7.29 1.07 -14.72
CA ALA A 113 -6.00 1.76 -14.83
C ALA A 113 -4.90 0.85 -15.42
N ALA A 114 -5.01 -0.47 -15.26
CA ALA A 114 -4.07 -1.46 -15.77
C ALA A 114 -4.33 -1.90 -17.22
N GLU A 115 -5.37 -1.40 -17.89
CA GLU A 115 -5.74 -1.87 -19.23
C GLU A 115 -4.60 -1.81 -20.25
N GLU A 116 -3.77 -0.77 -20.17
CA GLU A 116 -2.64 -0.53 -21.07
C GLU A 116 -1.38 -1.33 -20.69
N ILE A 117 -1.38 -1.99 -19.53
CA ILE A 117 -0.26 -2.82 -19.08
C ILE A 117 -0.33 -4.17 -19.79
N GLU A 118 0.78 -4.56 -20.44
CA GLU A 118 0.92 -5.84 -21.13
C GLU A 118 0.87 -7.02 -20.14
N ASN A 119 1.68 -6.97 -19.09
CA ASN A 119 1.70 -7.99 -18.04
C ASN A 119 0.90 -7.55 -16.80
N LYS A 120 -0.44 -7.62 -16.91
CA LYS A 120 -1.37 -7.27 -15.82
C LYS A 120 -1.16 -8.12 -14.57
N GLU A 121 -0.75 -9.38 -14.72
CA GLU A 121 -0.52 -10.29 -13.59
C GLU A 121 0.63 -9.80 -12.70
N LEU A 122 1.77 -9.42 -13.29
CA LEU A 122 2.89 -8.84 -12.54
C LEU A 122 2.52 -7.51 -11.90
N PHE A 123 1.73 -6.69 -12.61
CA PHE A 123 1.19 -5.47 -12.03
C PHE A 123 0.33 -5.76 -10.80
N TYR A 124 -0.63 -6.69 -10.88
CA TYR A 124 -1.47 -7.05 -9.74
C TYR A 124 -0.65 -7.62 -8.57
N ARG A 125 0.39 -8.41 -8.83
CA ARG A 125 1.32 -8.86 -7.78
C ARG A 125 2.07 -7.70 -7.13
N MET A 126 2.50 -6.70 -7.91
CA MET A 126 3.09 -5.47 -7.36
C MET A 126 2.08 -4.73 -6.48
N ILE A 127 0.84 -4.54 -6.94
CA ILE A 127 -0.19 -3.83 -6.19
C ILE A 127 -0.62 -4.56 -4.92
N SER A 128 -0.72 -5.89 -4.97
CA SER A 128 -1.08 -6.71 -3.81
C SER A 128 -0.06 -6.71 -2.69
N ASN A 129 1.19 -6.34 -2.98
CA ASN A 129 2.24 -6.11 -1.98
C ASN A 129 2.15 -4.72 -1.32
N ASN A 130 0.98 -4.08 -1.33
CA ASN A 130 0.72 -2.85 -0.60
C ASN A 130 0.72 -3.12 0.92
N HIS A 131 1.88 -2.94 1.54
CA HIS A 131 2.04 -3.16 2.97
C HIS A 131 1.41 -2.08 3.85
N ILE A 132 1.10 -0.89 3.30
CA ILE A 132 0.35 0.16 4.02
C ILE A 132 -1.07 -0.32 4.32
N ILE A 133 -1.77 -0.82 3.29
CA ILE A 133 -3.11 -1.41 3.43
C ILE A 133 -3.06 -2.67 4.30
N THR A 134 -2.05 -3.52 4.11
CA THR A 134 -1.86 -4.74 4.91
C THR A 134 -1.73 -4.41 6.39
N MET A 135 -0.82 -3.48 6.73
CA MET A 135 -0.57 -3.05 8.11
C MET A 135 -1.81 -2.45 8.75
N GLN A 136 -2.53 -1.57 8.04
CA GLN A 136 -3.77 -1.00 8.54
C GLN A 136 -4.84 -2.08 8.79
N SER A 137 -5.04 -2.99 7.84
CA SER A 137 -6.02 -4.07 7.99
C SER A 137 -5.68 -4.97 9.19
N TYR A 138 -4.39 -5.25 9.42
CA TYR A 138 -3.91 -6.03 10.54
C TYR A 138 -4.22 -5.34 11.87
N MET A 139 -3.98 -4.02 11.97
CA MET A 139 -4.34 -3.23 13.15
C MET A 139 -5.83 -3.30 13.48
N ILE A 140 -6.69 -3.22 12.46
CA ILE A 140 -8.15 -3.33 12.59
C ILE A 140 -8.54 -4.72 13.13
N LYS A 141 -8.02 -5.79 12.52
CA LYS A 141 -8.28 -7.20 12.92
C LYS A 141 -7.85 -7.50 14.36
N HIS A 142 -6.87 -6.75 14.87
CA HIS A 142 -6.26 -6.99 16.17
C HIS A 142 -6.47 -5.85 17.17
N ALA A 143 -7.42 -4.96 16.88
CA ALA A 143 -7.80 -3.89 17.79
C ALA A 143 -8.21 -4.47 19.16
N GLY A 144 -7.61 -3.93 20.23
CA GLY A 144 -7.90 -4.36 21.60
C GLY A 144 -7.18 -5.63 22.08
N LYS A 145 -6.14 -6.10 21.37
CA LYS A 145 -5.12 -7.02 21.92
C LYS A 145 -4.45 -6.41 23.15
N LYS A 146 -4.05 -7.27 24.09
CA LYS A 146 -3.35 -6.85 25.32
C LYS A 146 -1.98 -6.26 24.95
N LEU A 147 -1.67 -5.10 25.52
CA LEU A 147 -0.38 -4.45 25.30
C LEU A 147 0.75 -5.28 25.93
N VAL A 148 1.81 -5.49 25.15
CA VAL A 148 3.11 -5.99 25.64
C VAL A 148 3.82 -4.84 26.36
N SER A 149 4.81 -5.14 27.22
CA SER A 149 5.64 -4.09 27.81
C SER A 149 6.40 -3.32 26.74
N ASP A 150 6.61 -2.02 26.96
CA ASP A 150 7.29 -1.15 25.99
C ASP A 150 8.71 -1.63 25.66
N GLU A 151 9.44 -2.14 26.65
CA GLU A 151 10.78 -2.68 26.42
C GLU A 151 10.77 -3.95 25.56
N GLY A 152 9.79 -4.85 25.77
CA GLY A 152 9.61 -6.03 24.94
C GLY A 152 9.23 -5.68 23.49
N SER A 153 8.39 -4.65 23.31
CA SER A 153 8.01 -4.13 22.01
C SER A 153 9.19 -3.52 21.26
N LYS A 154 10.05 -2.75 21.93
CA LYS A 154 11.28 -2.19 21.33
C LYS A 154 12.23 -3.29 20.85
N LYS A 155 12.51 -4.30 21.69
CA LYS A 155 13.34 -5.45 21.31
C LYS A 155 12.77 -6.21 20.12
N SER A 156 11.45 -6.39 20.09
CA SER A 156 10.77 -7.03 18.96
C SER A 156 10.90 -6.19 17.69
N THR A 157 10.75 -4.87 17.81
CA THR A 157 10.95 -3.92 16.69
C THR A 157 12.36 -4.01 16.13
N MET A 158 13.38 -4.09 16.99
CA MET A 158 14.77 -4.31 16.56
C MET A 158 14.92 -5.58 15.73
N LYS A 159 14.39 -6.70 16.26
CA LYS A 159 14.47 -8.00 15.59
C LYS A 159 13.73 -8.02 14.26
N LEU A 160 12.65 -7.25 14.12
CA LEU A 160 11.94 -7.09 12.85
C LEU A 160 12.76 -6.34 11.78
N MET A 161 13.73 -5.51 12.17
CA MET A 161 14.63 -4.85 11.22
C MET A 161 15.80 -5.74 10.76
N GLU A 162 16.00 -6.89 11.39
CA GLU A 162 17.00 -7.86 10.99
C GLU A 162 16.58 -8.58 9.70
N LEU A 163 17.55 -9.22 9.05
CA LEU A 163 17.30 -10.03 7.86
C LEU A 163 16.80 -11.43 8.23
N THR A 164 16.04 -12.03 7.32
CA THR A 164 15.75 -13.47 7.33
C THR A 164 17.04 -14.29 7.20
N GLU A 165 16.98 -15.58 7.53
CA GLU A 165 18.12 -16.50 7.46
C GLU A 165 18.72 -16.55 6.04
N ASP A 166 17.88 -16.52 5.02
CA ASP A 166 18.27 -16.47 3.60
C ASP A 166 18.68 -15.07 3.11
N LYS A 167 18.56 -14.05 3.97
CA LYS A 167 18.89 -12.65 3.74
C LYS A 167 18.13 -11.97 2.60
N LYS A 168 17.05 -12.57 2.11
CA LYS A 168 16.24 -11.99 1.02
C LYS A 168 15.34 -10.87 1.49
N TYR A 169 14.88 -10.95 2.74
CA TYR A 169 13.90 -10.02 3.29
C TYR A 169 14.39 -9.50 4.64
N SER A 170 13.82 -8.37 5.06
CA SER A 170 13.76 -8.09 6.49
C SER A 170 12.68 -8.95 7.14
N ASN A 171 12.82 -9.24 8.43
CA ASN A 171 11.79 -9.94 9.21
C ASN A 171 10.45 -9.18 9.18
N LEU A 172 10.48 -7.84 9.18
CA LEU A 172 9.29 -7.01 9.02
C LEU A 172 8.60 -7.26 7.67
N GLN A 173 9.37 -7.20 6.59
CA GLN A 173 8.84 -7.44 5.24
C GLN A 173 8.20 -8.83 5.15
N ARG A 174 8.90 -9.85 5.63
CA ARG A 174 8.40 -11.21 5.60
C ARG A 174 7.13 -11.38 6.43
N ALA A 175 7.05 -10.75 7.61
CA ALA A 175 5.83 -10.74 8.42
C ALA A 175 4.65 -10.13 7.66
N LEU A 176 4.86 -9.01 6.96
CA LEU A 176 3.83 -8.35 6.18
C LEU A 176 3.44 -9.17 4.94
N ASP A 177 4.37 -9.87 4.31
CA ASP A 177 4.10 -10.79 3.19
C ASP A 177 3.25 -11.98 3.63
N ILE A 178 3.52 -12.55 4.82
CA ILE A 178 2.70 -13.61 5.41
C ILE A 178 1.26 -13.14 5.60
N ILE A 179 1.09 -11.90 6.09
CA ILE A 179 -0.24 -11.31 6.33
C ILE A 179 -0.93 -10.97 5.00
N SER A 180 -0.22 -10.37 4.05
CA SER A 180 -0.80 -9.92 2.78
C SER A 180 -1.23 -11.08 1.90
N GLN A 181 -0.50 -12.20 1.93
CA GLN A 181 -0.77 -13.41 1.15
C GLN A 181 -1.59 -14.45 1.93
N ASP A 182 -1.98 -14.15 3.18
CA ASP A 182 -2.75 -15.05 4.04
C ASP A 182 -2.11 -16.45 4.18
N ILE A 183 -0.79 -16.49 4.36
CA ILE A 183 -0.03 -17.75 4.47
C ILE A 183 -0.40 -18.45 5.77
N THR A 184 -1.08 -19.60 5.68
CA THR A 184 -1.55 -20.37 6.83
C THR A 184 -0.59 -21.49 7.25
N ILE A 185 0.14 -22.07 6.29
CA ILE A 185 1.15 -23.10 6.54
C ILE A 185 2.52 -22.42 6.57
N MET A 186 3.03 -22.17 7.78
CA MET A 186 4.26 -21.43 8.02
C MET A 186 5.44 -22.37 8.23
N SER A 187 6.61 -21.95 7.76
CA SER A 187 7.89 -22.53 8.16
C SER A 187 8.20 -22.20 9.63
N LYS A 188 9.21 -22.85 10.23
CA LYS A 188 9.60 -22.54 11.60
C LYS A 188 10.08 -21.10 11.78
N GLU A 189 10.84 -20.61 10.82
CA GLU A 189 11.31 -19.22 10.78
C GLU A 189 10.12 -18.25 10.71
N ASP A 190 9.16 -18.50 9.81
CA ASP A 190 7.95 -17.69 9.67
C ASP A 190 7.12 -17.63 10.95
N GLU A 191 6.97 -18.76 11.67
CA GLU A 191 6.31 -18.78 12.98
C GLU A 191 7.01 -17.85 13.98
N ASP A 192 8.34 -17.86 14.01
CA ASP A 192 9.12 -17.09 14.98
C ASP A 192 9.17 -15.60 14.60
N ILE A 193 9.17 -15.28 13.30
CA ILE A 193 8.96 -13.93 12.77
C ILE A 193 7.57 -13.43 13.20
N MET A 194 6.51 -14.22 12.99
CA MET A 194 5.15 -13.81 13.36
C MET A 194 4.95 -13.68 14.87
N LYS A 195 5.59 -14.52 15.69
CA LYS A 195 5.62 -14.33 17.16
C LYS A 195 6.28 -13.01 17.53
N THR A 196 7.39 -12.67 16.88
CA THR A 196 8.09 -11.39 17.08
C THR A 196 7.19 -10.22 16.66
N PHE A 197 6.57 -10.31 15.49
CA PHE A 197 5.64 -9.28 14.99
C PHE A 197 4.45 -9.08 15.91
N ASN A 198 3.83 -10.17 16.40
CA ASN A 198 2.71 -10.11 17.35
C ASN A 198 3.09 -9.55 18.73
N SER A 199 4.40 -9.43 19.04
CA SER A 199 4.91 -8.93 20.31
C SER A 199 5.14 -7.42 20.34
N ILE A 200 4.86 -6.71 19.23
CA ILE A 200 4.87 -5.24 19.20
C ILE A 200 3.52 -4.69 19.67
N ASN A 201 3.58 -3.57 20.38
CA ASN A 201 2.39 -2.86 20.89
C ASN A 201 2.13 -1.52 20.16
N LYS A 202 3.04 -1.10 19.27
CA LYS A 202 2.99 0.19 18.55
C LYS A 202 2.91 0.04 17.04
N TYR A 203 1.87 -0.66 16.58
CA TYR A 203 1.64 -0.89 15.15
C TYR A 203 1.54 0.41 14.33
N ASN A 204 1.08 1.50 14.93
CA ASN A 204 1.04 2.83 14.30
C ASN A 204 2.45 3.37 14.00
N GLU A 205 3.43 3.13 14.87
CA GLU A 205 4.83 3.53 14.62
C GLU A 205 5.45 2.70 13.49
N ILE A 206 5.08 1.43 13.35
CA ILE A 206 5.47 0.61 12.19
C ILE A 206 4.83 1.13 10.90
N ASN A 207 3.53 1.45 10.92
CA ASN A 207 2.85 1.99 9.74
C ASN A 207 3.46 3.33 9.29
N ASP A 208 3.75 4.22 10.25
CA ASP A 208 4.49 5.46 10.02
C ASP A 208 5.86 5.21 9.38
N PHE A 209 6.62 4.23 9.88
CA PHE A 209 7.89 3.83 9.29
C PHE A 209 7.75 3.30 7.85
N LEU A 210 6.74 2.47 7.56
CA LEU A 210 6.49 1.98 6.21
C LEU A 210 6.20 3.12 5.25
N ILE A 211 5.33 4.06 5.64
CA ILE A 211 4.96 5.21 4.82
C ILE A 211 6.18 6.12 4.60
N ASN A 212 6.72 6.68 5.69
CA ASN A 212 7.70 7.77 5.63
C ASN A 212 9.13 7.28 5.38
N SER A 213 9.53 6.14 5.93
CA SER A 213 10.93 5.69 5.87
C SER A 213 11.19 4.62 4.82
N VAL A 214 10.16 3.87 4.38
CA VAL A 214 10.33 2.80 3.38
C VAL A 214 9.82 3.26 2.01
N TYR A 215 8.52 3.45 1.84
CA TYR A 215 7.94 3.70 0.52
C TYR A 215 8.26 5.11 0.01
N ASP A 216 8.20 6.14 0.85
CA ASP A 216 8.61 7.52 0.51
C ASP A 216 10.13 7.65 0.23
N SER A 217 10.91 6.58 0.44
CA SER A 217 12.33 6.52 0.11
C SER A 217 12.63 5.80 -1.20
N ILE A 218 11.65 5.11 -1.79
CA ILE A 218 11.78 4.44 -3.10
C ILE A 218 11.26 5.38 -4.17
N TYR A 219 12.13 5.75 -5.11
CA TYR A 219 11.82 6.72 -6.15
C TYR A 219 12.13 6.17 -7.54
N ASN A 220 11.35 6.58 -8.52
CA ASN A 220 11.69 6.46 -9.94
C ASN A 220 12.35 7.75 -10.42
N ASP A 221 13.37 7.59 -11.26
CA ASP A 221 14.18 8.67 -11.83
C ASP A 221 13.95 8.71 -13.34
N ASN A 222 13.60 9.87 -13.86
CA ASN A 222 13.49 10.11 -15.29
C ASN A 222 14.26 11.39 -15.63
N ASN A 223 15.38 11.25 -16.34
CA ASN A 223 16.27 12.35 -16.67
C ASN A 223 16.70 13.20 -15.46
N GLY A 224 16.93 12.56 -14.30
CA GLY A 224 17.34 13.23 -13.06
C GLY A 224 16.20 13.85 -12.24
N ILE A 225 14.96 13.80 -12.71
CA ILE A 225 13.78 14.19 -11.95
C ILE A 225 13.27 12.97 -11.19
N LYS A 226 13.06 13.13 -9.87
CA LYS A 226 12.60 12.06 -8.99
C LYS A 226 11.09 12.14 -8.77
N SER A 227 10.43 11.01 -8.88
CA SER A 227 9.03 10.78 -8.50
C SER A 227 8.92 9.54 -7.59
N TYR A 228 7.81 9.37 -6.87
CA TYR A 228 7.63 8.31 -5.87
C TYR A 228 6.41 7.45 -6.21
N ASP A 229 6.36 6.93 -7.44
CA ASP A 229 5.08 6.48 -8.00
C ASP A 229 4.56 5.18 -7.39
N ILE A 230 5.44 4.31 -6.89
CA ILE A 230 5.03 3.13 -6.10
C ILE A 230 4.30 3.57 -4.82
N PHE A 231 4.88 4.54 -4.10
CA PHE A 231 4.26 5.11 -2.91
C PHE A 231 2.94 5.78 -3.27
N ASN A 232 2.91 6.62 -4.31
CA ASN A 232 1.72 7.35 -4.74
C ASN A 232 0.56 6.41 -5.10
N ILE A 233 0.83 5.32 -5.84
CA ILE A 233 -0.20 4.32 -6.15
C ILE A 233 -0.71 3.66 -4.87
N TYR A 234 0.20 3.21 -3.99
CA TYR A 234 -0.20 2.54 -2.75
C TYR A 234 -1.00 3.45 -1.82
N TRP A 235 -0.59 4.71 -1.75
CA TRP A 235 -1.26 5.74 -0.96
C TRP A 235 -2.63 6.07 -1.54
N GLN A 236 -2.75 6.20 -2.86
CA GLN A 236 -4.04 6.51 -3.51
C GLN A 236 -5.08 5.41 -3.26
N MET A 237 -4.67 4.14 -3.28
CA MET A 237 -5.56 3.04 -2.91
C MET A 237 -6.02 3.15 -1.46
N TYR A 238 -5.10 3.49 -0.56
CA TYR A 238 -5.41 3.67 0.86
C TYR A 238 -6.37 4.85 1.09
N THR A 239 -6.16 5.99 0.44
CA THR A 239 -7.03 7.17 0.57
C THR A 239 -8.44 6.88 0.03
N MET A 240 -8.56 6.18 -1.11
CA MET A 240 -9.87 5.75 -1.62
C MET A 240 -10.64 4.87 -0.62
N CYS A 241 -9.96 4.03 0.17
CA CYS A 241 -10.61 3.25 1.23
C CYS A 241 -11.17 4.14 2.36
N LEU A 242 -10.52 5.27 2.66
CA LEU A 242 -10.93 6.21 3.70
C LEU A 242 -12.02 7.18 3.23
N SER A 243 -12.09 7.43 1.93
CA SER A 243 -13.05 8.36 1.33
C SER A 243 -14.49 7.82 1.37
N ARG A 244 -15.44 8.75 1.52
CA ARG A 244 -16.89 8.45 1.43
C ARG A 244 -17.40 8.42 -0.01
N TYR A 245 -16.70 9.10 -0.90
CA TYR A 245 -17.02 9.23 -2.30
C TYR A 245 -15.74 9.03 -3.10
N ILE A 246 -15.87 8.41 -4.27
CA ILE A 246 -14.78 8.15 -5.20
C ILE A 246 -15.19 8.74 -6.54
N ASP A 247 -14.36 9.63 -7.07
CA ASP A 247 -14.46 10.09 -8.44
C ASP A 247 -13.69 9.11 -9.32
N THR A 248 -14.40 8.12 -9.87
CA THR A 248 -13.79 7.01 -10.62
C THR A 248 -12.90 7.49 -11.78
N GLU A 249 -13.33 8.49 -12.55
CA GLU A 249 -12.58 8.97 -13.72
C GLU A 249 -11.29 9.69 -13.30
N PHE A 250 -11.37 10.52 -12.27
CA PHE A 250 -10.20 11.18 -11.68
C PHE A 250 -9.19 10.14 -11.16
N GLU A 251 -9.66 9.15 -10.41
CA GLU A 251 -8.79 8.13 -9.80
C GLU A 251 -8.09 7.25 -10.83
N ILE A 252 -8.80 6.84 -11.88
CA ILE A 252 -8.21 6.10 -13.00
C ILE A 252 -7.13 6.94 -13.68
N THR A 253 -7.42 8.21 -13.97
CA THR A 253 -6.49 9.13 -14.62
C THR A 253 -5.23 9.34 -13.77
N LEU A 254 -5.41 9.51 -12.46
CA LEU A 254 -4.33 9.73 -11.52
C LEU A 254 -3.41 8.51 -11.40
N ILE A 255 -3.99 7.32 -11.26
CA ILE A 255 -3.22 6.07 -11.18
C ILE A 255 -2.49 5.80 -12.52
N ARG A 256 -3.14 6.01 -13.67
CA ARG A 256 -2.49 5.90 -14.99
C ARG A 256 -1.30 6.85 -15.11
N ARG A 257 -1.40 8.07 -14.59
CA ARG A 257 -0.27 9.02 -14.58
C ARG A 257 0.92 8.45 -13.81
N TYR A 258 0.71 7.95 -12.58
CA TYR A 258 1.78 7.34 -11.79
C TYR A 258 2.37 6.11 -12.47
N LEU A 259 1.52 5.27 -13.09
CA LEU A 259 1.98 4.11 -13.86
C LEU A 259 2.84 4.52 -15.06
N ASN A 260 2.45 5.57 -15.79
CA ASN A 260 3.22 6.08 -16.93
C ASN A 260 4.58 6.64 -16.50
N GLN A 261 4.65 7.35 -15.37
CA GLN A 261 5.90 7.85 -14.81
C GLN A 261 6.81 6.72 -14.33
N LEU A 262 6.24 5.67 -13.74
CA LEU A 262 6.97 4.45 -13.38
C LEU A 262 7.48 3.70 -14.61
N TYR A 263 6.63 3.55 -15.64
CA TYR A 263 6.92 2.85 -16.89
C TYR A 263 7.99 3.53 -17.74
N THR A 264 8.05 4.86 -17.70
CA THR A 264 9.02 5.65 -18.47
C THR A 264 10.30 5.96 -17.70
N ALA A 265 10.43 5.45 -16.47
CA ALA A 265 11.60 5.69 -15.64
C ALA A 265 12.89 5.10 -16.22
N ASP A 266 13.98 5.82 -16.08
CA ASP A 266 15.33 5.34 -16.43
C ASP A 266 15.81 4.30 -15.41
N LYS A 267 15.45 4.49 -14.14
CA LYS A 267 15.77 3.59 -13.04
C LYS A 267 14.80 3.80 -11.87
N ILE A 268 14.77 2.81 -11.00
CA ILE A 268 14.16 2.91 -9.66
C ILE A 268 15.25 2.67 -8.63
N ALA A 269 15.29 3.53 -7.62
CA ALA A 269 16.35 3.56 -6.63
C ALA A 269 15.83 3.94 -5.24
N VAL A 270 16.68 3.77 -4.24
CA VAL A 270 16.41 4.16 -2.86
C VAL A 270 17.19 5.43 -2.53
N GLN A 271 16.54 6.36 -1.84
CA GLN A 271 17.21 7.55 -1.33
C GLN A 271 18.29 7.20 -0.31
N LYS A 272 19.40 7.93 -0.36
CA LYS A 272 20.47 7.79 0.64
C LYS A 272 20.00 8.22 2.03
N SER A 273 19.27 9.34 2.10
CA SER A 273 18.64 9.85 3.32
C SER A 273 17.18 9.43 3.33
N ILE A 274 16.77 8.66 4.32
CA ILE A 274 15.36 8.28 4.52
C ILE A 274 14.73 9.19 5.57
N LYS A 275 13.44 9.49 5.43
CA LYS A 275 12.71 10.38 6.36
C LYS A 275 12.68 9.77 7.76
N HIS A 276 12.86 10.62 8.77
CA HIS A 276 12.90 10.19 10.17
C HIS A 276 11.54 9.68 10.65
N SER A 277 11.55 8.58 11.42
CA SER A 277 10.37 8.01 12.07
C SER A 277 10.69 7.54 13.49
N LYS A 278 9.66 7.29 14.30
CA LYS A 278 9.85 6.81 15.68
C LYS A 278 10.54 5.45 15.76
N VAL A 279 10.34 4.60 14.76
CA VAL A 279 11.05 3.32 14.61
C VAL A 279 12.54 3.58 14.38
N LEU A 280 12.90 4.47 13.44
CA LEU A 280 14.29 4.83 13.18
C LEU A 280 14.98 5.41 14.42
N LYS A 281 14.29 6.28 15.16
CA LYS A 281 14.79 6.80 16.44
C LYS A 281 15.04 5.66 17.43
N THR A 282 14.07 4.76 17.58
CA THR A 282 14.18 3.61 18.48
C THR A 282 15.39 2.77 18.10
N VAL A 283 15.52 2.34 16.85
CA VAL A 283 16.65 1.46 16.46
C VAL A 283 18.01 2.15 16.55
N SER A 284 18.06 3.46 16.30
CA SER A 284 19.27 4.27 16.47
C SER A 284 19.74 4.31 17.92
N THR A 285 18.82 4.36 18.89
CA THR A 285 19.20 4.32 20.32
C THR A 285 19.86 3.01 20.75
N TYR A 286 19.68 1.93 19.98
CA TYR A 286 20.35 0.64 20.19
C TYR A 286 21.56 0.42 19.27
N GLY A 287 22.08 1.49 18.65
CA GLY A 287 23.32 1.46 17.87
C GLY A 287 23.18 1.02 16.42
N VAL A 288 21.95 0.89 15.88
CA VAL A 288 21.74 0.59 14.46
C VAL A 288 21.66 1.89 13.67
N SER A 289 22.58 2.09 12.73
CA SER A 289 22.61 3.31 11.91
C SER A 289 21.49 3.34 10.88
N THR A 290 21.09 4.55 10.47
CA THR A 290 20.14 4.75 9.36
C THR A 290 20.61 4.04 8.09
N ASP A 291 21.89 4.14 7.74
CA ASP A 291 22.47 3.41 6.58
C ASP A 291 22.26 1.90 6.67
N THR A 292 22.34 1.33 7.88
CA THR A 292 22.09 -0.09 8.10
C THR A 292 20.63 -0.43 7.82
N ILE A 293 19.69 0.42 8.25
CA ILE A 293 18.26 0.24 7.98
C ILE A 293 17.94 0.41 6.49
N THR A 294 18.47 1.44 5.85
CA THR A 294 18.30 1.63 4.39
C THR A 294 18.77 0.40 3.62
N ASN A 295 19.94 -0.15 3.99
CA ASN A 295 20.50 -1.32 3.31
C ASN A 295 19.78 -2.64 3.62
N LYS A 296 19.39 -2.89 4.88
CA LYS A 296 18.77 -4.17 5.29
C LYS A 296 17.26 -4.21 5.07
N VAL A 297 16.59 -3.07 5.12
CA VAL A 297 15.14 -2.99 5.08
C VAL A 297 14.70 -2.39 3.75
N VAL A 298 14.96 -1.11 3.51
CA VAL A 298 14.40 -0.39 2.35
C VAL A 298 14.85 -0.99 1.01
N ASN A 299 16.14 -1.29 0.87
CA ASN A 299 16.65 -1.95 -0.34
C ASN A 299 16.04 -3.35 -0.57
N ASN A 300 15.70 -4.10 0.48
CA ASN A 300 15.08 -5.41 0.32
C ASN A 300 13.59 -5.34 -0.05
N TYR A 301 12.90 -4.29 0.37
CA TYR A 301 11.57 -3.97 -0.15
C TYR A 301 11.64 -3.68 -1.65
N LEU A 302 12.57 -2.83 -2.09
CA LEU A 302 12.77 -2.58 -3.53
C LEU A 302 13.15 -3.87 -4.27
N ASN A 303 14.10 -4.65 -3.76
CA ASN A 303 14.56 -5.89 -4.40
C ASN A 303 13.42 -6.90 -4.58
N ALA A 304 12.51 -7.02 -3.61
CA ALA A 304 11.37 -7.93 -3.71
C ALA A 304 10.32 -7.46 -4.73
N LEU A 305 10.17 -6.15 -4.93
CA LEU A 305 9.29 -5.60 -5.95
C LEU A 305 9.92 -5.61 -7.34
N LYS A 306 11.25 -5.64 -7.42
CA LYS A 306 12.02 -5.42 -8.65
C LYS A 306 11.61 -6.32 -9.81
N SER A 307 11.39 -7.62 -9.59
CA SER A 307 10.99 -8.53 -10.67
C SER A 307 9.61 -8.20 -11.24
N ASN A 308 8.69 -7.73 -10.40
CA ASN A 308 7.35 -7.33 -10.85
C ASN A 308 7.41 -5.99 -11.59
N ILE A 309 8.18 -5.04 -11.03
CA ILE A 309 8.43 -3.73 -11.60
C ILE A 309 9.08 -3.84 -12.98
N ASP A 310 10.18 -4.59 -13.12
CA ASP A 310 10.91 -4.74 -14.38
C ASP A 310 10.02 -5.36 -15.47
N GLY A 311 9.10 -6.25 -15.08
CA GLY A 311 8.12 -6.84 -15.99
C GLY A 311 6.93 -5.93 -16.33
N VAL A 312 6.69 -4.88 -15.53
CA VAL A 312 5.71 -3.81 -15.83
C VAL A 312 6.34 -2.73 -16.70
N ILE A 313 7.61 -2.36 -16.46
CA ILE A 313 8.36 -1.31 -17.18
C ILE A 313 8.89 -1.81 -18.54
N TYR A 314 8.13 -2.62 -19.26
CA TYR A 314 8.59 -3.12 -20.56
C TYR A 314 8.70 -1.98 -21.56
N LYS A 315 9.89 -1.37 -21.72
CA LYS A 315 10.15 -0.36 -22.75
C LYS A 315 9.65 -0.91 -24.08
N LYS A 316 8.65 -0.27 -24.67
CA LYS A 316 8.25 -0.53 -26.06
C LYS A 316 9.50 -0.29 -26.91
N MET A 317 10.30 -1.33 -27.16
CA MET A 317 11.30 -1.29 -28.20
C MET A 317 10.52 -1.04 -29.47
N ASP A 318 10.77 0.10 -30.10
CA ASP A 318 10.14 0.51 -31.35
C ASP A 318 10.02 -0.69 -32.30
N LYS A 319 8.79 -1.18 -32.48
CA LYS A 319 8.45 -2.17 -33.50
C LYS A 319 8.49 -1.55 -34.92
N ASN A 320 9.14 -0.40 -35.10
CA ASN A 320 9.21 0.35 -36.35
C ASN A 320 10.57 0.28 -37.06
N ASN A 321 11.48 -0.62 -36.68
CA ASN A 321 12.74 -0.86 -37.41
C ASN A 321 12.89 -2.33 -37.85
N ARG A 322 11.95 -2.84 -38.64
CA ARG A 322 12.18 -4.00 -39.52
C ARG A 322 11.50 -3.84 -40.87
#